data_AF-A0A2D4JT06-F1
#
_entry.id   AF-A0A2D4JT06-F1
#
_cell.length_a   1.000
_cell.length_b   1.000
_cell.length_c   1.000
_cell.angle_alpha   90.00
_cell.angle_beta   90.00
_cell.angle_gamma   90.00
#
_symmetry.space_group_name_H-M   'P 1'
#
loop_
_entity.id
_entity.type
_entity.pdbx_description
1 polymer ?
#
loop_
_entity_poly.entity_id
_entity_poly.type
_entity_poly.pdbx_seq_one_letter_code
_entity_poly.pdbx_strand_id
1 'polypeptide(L)'
;MTLDFMPVKTLSSASLRAEKQKEKILKQQKAQENEQLLLSERELNPYWKDGGTGLPTEVSTSVKATTVEDGGLNWLRKSYQRMKEKSEREKRDLEEIVAERYGSVELFQSKLREAETAAVHKENDRRDWQKCKYSESKRTSRDDKEKQEENNLGRFSHKEQLKEKYNKV
;
A
#
# COMPACT_ATOMS: atom_id res chain seq x y z
N MET A 1 76.77 3.93 44.96
CA MET A 1 76.01 3.67 43.71
C MET A 1 74.54 3.58 44.08
N THR A 2 73.71 4.47 43.56
CA THR A 2 72.26 4.46 43.78
C THR A 2 71.64 3.44 42.81
N LEU A 3 70.94 2.44 43.35
CA LEU A 3 70.22 1.47 42.54
C LEU A 3 68.80 2.01 42.31
N ASP A 4 68.56 2.52 41.10
CA ASP A 4 67.24 3.01 40.68
C ASP A 4 66.39 1.83 40.22
N PHE A 5 65.48 1.37 41.09
CA PHE A 5 64.48 0.37 40.75
C PHE A 5 63.32 1.02 40.00
N MET A 6 63.14 0.67 38.72
CA MET A 6 61.97 1.10 37.95
C MET A 6 60.69 0.51 38.57
N PRO A 7 59.65 1.32 38.84
CA PRO A 7 58.40 0.80 39.38
C PRO A 7 57.66 -0.02 38.31
N VAL A 8 57.69 -1.35 38.44
CA VAL A 8 56.89 -2.25 37.61
C VAL A 8 55.45 -2.22 38.14
N LYS A 9 54.49 -1.87 37.29
CA LYS A 9 53.07 -1.87 37.66
C LYS A 9 52.63 -3.31 37.95
N THR A 10 52.37 -3.62 39.22
CA THR A 10 51.87 -4.93 39.64
C THR A 10 50.36 -4.97 39.43
N LEU A 11 49.90 -5.83 38.53
CA LEU A 11 48.47 -6.10 38.38
C LEU A 11 48.06 -7.17 39.39
N SER A 12 47.13 -6.83 40.29
CA SER A 12 46.55 -7.80 41.22
C SER A 12 45.73 -8.84 40.46
N SER A 13 45.77 -10.10 40.91
CA SER A 13 44.96 -11.20 40.36
C SER A 13 43.45 -10.89 40.39
N ALA A 14 42.99 -10.08 41.36
CA ALA A 14 41.62 -9.60 41.43
C ALA A 14 41.27 -8.66 40.26
N SER A 15 42.19 -7.78 39.86
CA SER A 15 42.01 -6.88 38.72
C SER A 15 41.84 -7.65 37.41
N LEU A 16 42.69 -8.66 37.19
CA LEU A 16 42.60 -9.53 36.01
C LEU A 16 41.28 -10.31 35.94
N ARG A 17 40.76 -10.77 37.08
CA ARG A 17 39.45 -11.45 37.15
C ARG A 17 38.30 -10.48 36.87
N ALA A 18 38.36 -9.25 37.38
CA ALA A 18 37.35 -8.24 37.14
C ALA A 18 37.30 -7.81 35.67
N GLU A 19 38.45 -7.61 35.02
CA GLU A 19 38.50 -7.33 33.57
C GLU A 19 37.90 -8.48 32.76
N LYS A 20 38.26 -9.73 33.07
CA LYS A 20 37.71 -10.91 32.39
C LYS A 20 36.20 -11.06 32.59
N GLN A 21 35.66 -10.68 33.76
CA GLN A 21 34.22 -10.68 33.99
C GLN A 21 33.51 -9.59 33.18
N LYS A 22 34.07 -8.38 33.11
CA LYS A 22 33.55 -7.28 32.28
C LYS A 22 33.51 -7.67 30.81
N GLU A 23 34.58 -8.30 30.30
CA GLU A 23 34.62 -8.82 28.93
C GLU A 23 33.54 -9.88 28.67
N LYS A 24 33.28 -10.77 29.62
CA LYS A 24 32.21 -11.77 29.51
C LYS A 24 30.83 -11.13 29.43
N ILE A 25 30.56 -10.15 30.29
CA ILE A 25 29.29 -9.40 30.30
C ILE A 25 29.10 -8.66 28.98
N LEU A 26 30.13 -7.97 28.48
CA LEU A 26 30.09 -7.28 27.19
C LEU A 26 29.83 -8.25 26.02
N LYS A 27 30.43 -9.45 26.04
CA LYS A 27 30.17 -10.48 25.02
C LYS A 27 28.73 -10.98 25.08
N GLN A 28 28.18 -11.18 26.27
CA GLN A 28 26.78 -11.59 26.45
C GLN A 28 25.81 -10.51 25.98
N GLN A 29 26.06 -9.25 26.32
CA GLN A 29 25.25 -8.11 25.85
C GLN A 29 25.25 -8.03 24.32
N LYS A 30 26.42 -8.12 23.69
CA LYS A 30 26.52 -8.15 22.22
C LYS A 30 25.81 -9.34 21.58
N ALA A 31 25.82 -10.51 22.22
CA ALA A 31 25.10 -11.68 21.72
C ALA A 31 23.58 -11.46 21.80
N GLN A 32 23.09 -10.92 22.92
CA GLN A 32 21.67 -10.60 23.10
C GLN A 32 21.19 -9.53 22.11
N GLU A 33 21.99 -8.49 21.86
CA GLU A 33 21.68 -7.46 20.86
C GLU A 33 21.57 -8.06 19.46
N ASN A 34 22.50 -8.94 19.07
CA ASN A 34 22.43 -9.62 17.77
C ASN A 34 21.22 -10.54 17.66
N GLU A 35 20.88 -11.29 18.70
CA GLU A 35 19.68 -12.13 18.72
C GLU A 35 18.40 -11.29 18.54
N GLN A 36 18.32 -10.15 19.23
CA GLN A 36 17.19 -9.22 19.09
C GLN A 36 17.08 -8.63 17.68
N LEU A 37 18.21 -8.26 17.06
CA LEU A 37 18.23 -7.76 15.69
C LEU A 37 17.78 -8.83 14.68
N LEU A 38 18.21 -10.07 14.85
CA LEU A 38 17.79 -11.18 13.97
C LEU A 38 16.29 -11.49 14.10
N LEU A 39 15.73 -11.33 15.31
CA LEU A 39 14.29 -11.50 15.54
C LEU A 39 13.50 -10.36 14.87
N SER A 40 13.90 -9.10 15.06
CA SER A 40 13.20 -7.94 14.48
C SER A 40 13.25 -7.90 12.94
N GLU A 41 14.33 -8.42 12.33
CA GLU A 41 14.42 -8.62 10.88
C GLU A 41 13.37 -9.61 10.37
N ARG A 42 13.10 -10.67 11.14
CA ARG A 42 12.15 -11.74 10.79
C ARG A 42 10.71 -11.47 11.24
N GLU A 43 10.50 -10.50 12.12
CA GLU A 43 9.18 -10.13 12.61
C GLU A 43 8.34 -9.50 11.49
N LEU A 44 7.37 -10.28 11.00
CA LEU A 44 6.39 -9.83 10.01
C LEU A 44 5.28 -8.99 10.65
N ASN A 45 5.17 -9.01 11.98
CA ASN A 45 4.12 -8.28 12.70
C ASN A 45 4.45 -6.78 12.75
N PRO A 46 3.62 -5.90 12.16
CA PRO A 46 3.83 -4.46 12.17
C PRO A 46 3.91 -3.88 13.60
N TYR A 47 3.23 -4.50 14.55
CA TYR A 47 3.15 -4.01 15.93
C TYR A 47 4.31 -4.45 16.83
N TRP A 48 5.26 -5.25 16.31
CA TRP A 48 6.44 -5.74 17.06
C TRP A 48 7.76 -5.14 16.56
N LYS A 49 7.81 -4.64 15.31
CA LYS A 49 9.00 -4.10 14.61
C LYS A 49 9.87 -3.10 15.39
N ASP A 50 9.28 -2.29 16.26
CA ASP A 50 9.96 -1.18 16.96
C ASP A 50 9.98 -1.35 18.50
N GLY A 51 9.95 -2.59 19.00
CA GLY A 51 9.79 -2.84 20.45
C GLY A 51 8.39 -2.52 20.96
N GLY A 52 7.40 -2.56 20.06
CA GLY A 52 6.00 -2.34 20.38
C GLY A 52 5.40 -3.47 21.19
N THR A 53 4.31 -3.17 21.91
CA THR A 53 3.60 -4.12 22.81
C THR A 53 2.87 -5.23 22.06
N GLY A 54 2.90 -5.23 20.72
CA GLY A 54 2.22 -6.21 19.91
C GLY A 54 0.72 -6.09 19.81
N LEU A 55 0.17 -5.04 20.40
CA LEU A 55 -1.23 -4.68 20.35
C LEU A 55 -1.36 -3.37 19.58
N PRO A 56 -2.37 -3.23 18.72
CA PRO A 56 -2.70 -1.94 18.13
C PRO A 56 -3.01 -0.94 19.24
N THR A 57 -2.33 0.20 19.26
CA THR A 57 -2.72 1.31 20.15
C THR A 57 -4.15 1.72 19.82
N GLU A 58 -4.99 2.00 20.82
CA GLU A 58 -6.43 2.29 20.65
C GLU A 58 -6.74 3.46 19.69
N VAL A 59 -5.74 4.26 19.32
CA VAL A 59 -5.83 5.32 18.32
C VAL A 59 -5.75 4.83 16.87
N SER A 60 -5.75 3.52 16.61
CA SER A 60 -5.69 3.01 15.25
C SER A 60 -6.95 3.39 14.48
N THR A 61 -6.83 4.43 13.65
CA THR A 61 -7.70 4.67 12.50
C THR A 61 -7.82 3.34 11.76
N SER A 62 -9.01 2.74 11.79
CA SER A 62 -9.24 1.48 11.09
C SER A 62 -8.81 1.70 9.64
N VAL A 63 -7.71 1.09 9.23
CA VAL A 63 -7.32 1.05 7.82
C VAL A 63 -8.42 0.23 7.19
N LYS A 64 -9.43 0.91 6.64
CA LYS A 64 -10.55 0.27 5.94
C LYS A 64 -9.89 -0.58 4.89
N ALA A 65 -9.96 -1.91 5.06
CA ALA A 65 -9.41 -2.86 4.11
C ALA A 65 -9.86 -2.40 2.73
N THR A 66 -8.90 -2.18 1.82
CA THR A 66 -9.18 -1.69 0.47
C THR A 66 -10.33 -2.50 -0.09
N THR A 67 -11.48 -1.86 -0.27
CA THR A 67 -12.70 -2.50 -0.74
C THR A 67 -12.33 -3.33 -1.96
N VAL A 68 -12.51 -4.65 -1.86
CA VAL A 68 -12.20 -5.58 -2.95
C VAL A 68 -12.85 -5.03 -4.21
N GLU A 69 -12.07 -4.95 -5.28
CA GLU A 69 -12.42 -4.23 -6.51
C GLU A 69 -13.81 -4.50 -7.07
N ASP A 70 -14.37 -5.69 -6.83
CA ASP A 70 -15.67 -6.13 -7.35
C ASP A 70 -16.73 -6.29 -6.24
N GLY A 71 -16.51 -5.69 -5.06
CA GLY A 71 -17.37 -5.87 -3.88
C GLY A 71 -17.45 -7.31 -3.38
N GLY A 72 -16.64 -8.19 -3.97
CA GLY A 72 -16.67 -9.61 -3.70
C GLY A 72 -17.78 -10.42 -4.41
N LEU A 73 -18.39 -9.88 -5.46
CA LEU A 73 -19.44 -10.57 -6.21
C LEU A 73 -19.02 -11.97 -6.69
N ASN A 74 -17.80 -12.09 -7.21
CA ASN A 74 -17.27 -13.36 -7.73
C ASN A 74 -17.09 -14.43 -6.65
N TRP A 75 -16.73 -14.06 -5.41
CA TRP A 75 -16.60 -15.05 -4.34
C TRP A 75 -17.98 -15.51 -3.85
N LEU A 76 -18.96 -14.60 -3.79
CA LEU A 76 -20.34 -14.93 -3.42
C LEU A 76 -20.97 -15.89 -4.44
N ARG A 77 -20.79 -15.63 -5.74
CA ARG A 77 -21.26 -16.53 -6.82
C ARG A 77 -20.63 -17.92 -6.74
N LYS A 78 -19.30 -17.99 -6.58
CA LYS A 78 -18.59 -19.27 -6.42
C LYS A 78 -19.01 -20.00 -5.14
N SER A 79 -19.21 -19.25 -4.06
CA SER A 79 -19.68 -19.78 -2.78
C SER A 79 -21.06 -20.44 -2.95
N TYR A 80 -21.98 -19.77 -3.62
CA TYR A 80 -23.31 -20.30 -3.94
C TYR A 80 -23.24 -21.58 -4.78
N GLN A 81 -22.39 -21.59 -5.82
CA GLN A 81 -22.19 -22.78 -6.63
C GLN A 81 -21.69 -23.97 -5.82
N ARG A 82 -20.74 -23.76 -4.89
CA ARG A 82 -20.27 -24.82 -4.00
C ARG A 82 -21.33 -25.30 -3.02
N MET A 83 -22.17 -24.40 -2.52
CA MET A 83 -23.32 -24.79 -1.67
C MET A 83 -24.30 -25.64 -2.48
N LYS A 84 -24.47 -25.33 -3.78
CA LYS A 84 -25.25 -26.15 -4.70
C LYS A 84 -24.68 -27.54 -4.89
N GLU A 85 -23.39 -27.64 -5.19
CA GLU A 85 -22.71 -28.94 -5.29
C GLU A 85 -22.78 -29.73 -3.98
N LYS A 86 -22.65 -29.06 -2.82
CA LYS A 86 -22.77 -29.69 -1.50
C LYS A 86 -24.19 -30.23 -1.28
N SER A 87 -25.22 -29.48 -1.65
CA SER A 87 -26.61 -29.92 -1.55
C SER A 87 -26.89 -31.16 -2.40
N GLU A 88 -26.34 -31.19 -3.62
CA GLU A 88 -26.51 -32.32 -4.54
C GLU A 88 -25.76 -33.56 -4.04
N ARG A 89 -24.56 -33.38 -3.48
CA ARG A 89 -23.75 -34.46 -2.90
C ARG A 89 -24.38 -35.06 -1.64
N GLU A 90 -24.88 -34.20 -0.75
CA GLU A 90 -25.40 -34.60 0.56
C GLU A 90 -26.92 -34.85 0.55
N LYS A 91 -27.60 -34.53 -0.56
CA LYS A 91 -29.07 -34.58 -0.74
C LYS A 91 -29.81 -33.79 0.34
N ARG A 92 -29.26 -32.65 0.75
CA ARG A 92 -29.89 -31.70 1.67
C ARG A 92 -30.45 -30.51 0.93
N ASP A 93 -31.31 -29.75 1.59
CA ASP A 93 -31.84 -28.52 1.01
C ASP A 93 -30.76 -27.44 0.92
N LEU A 94 -30.77 -26.71 -0.20
CA LEU A 94 -29.87 -25.59 -0.45
C LEU A 94 -29.99 -24.50 0.61
N GLU A 95 -31.23 -24.21 1.01
CA GLU A 95 -31.56 -23.16 1.96
C GLU A 95 -30.96 -23.45 3.34
N GLU A 96 -30.98 -24.71 3.76
CA GLU A 96 -30.37 -25.16 5.02
C GLU A 96 -28.85 -24.95 4.99
N ILE A 97 -28.16 -25.37 3.92
CA ILE A 97 -26.70 -25.19 3.78
C ILE A 97 -26.32 -23.71 3.74
N VAL A 98 -27.14 -22.86 3.09
CA VAL A 98 -26.92 -21.42 3.05
C VAL A 98 -27.12 -20.81 4.44
N ALA A 99 -28.18 -21.20 5.14
CA ALA A 99 -28.47 -20.75 6.50
C ALA A 99 -27.40 -21.19 7.50
N GLU A 100 -26.88 -22.41 7.41
CA GLU A 100 -25.75 -22.88 8.24
C GLU A 100 -24.52 -21.97 8.10
N ARG A 101 -24.23 -21.52 6.87
CA ARG A 101 -22.98 -20.80 6.58
C ARG A 101 -23.09 -19.29 6.76
N TYR A 102 -24.24 -18.71 6.41
CA TYR A 102 -24.47 -17.27 6.40
C TYR A 102 -25.50 -16.81 7.44
N GLY A 103 -26.04 -17.73 8.23
CA GLY A 103 -27.08 -17.52 9.24
C GLY A 103 -28.50 -17.52 8.66
N SER A 104 -28.70 -16.92 7.49
CA SER A 104 -29.99 -16.86 6.80
C SER A 104 -29.82 -16.75 5.30
N VAL A 105 -30.78 -17.30 4.55
CA VAL A 105 -30.86 -17.18 3.08
C VAL A 105 -31.01 -15.71 2.67
N GLU A 106 -31.82 -14.93 3.39
CA GLU A 106 -32.07 -13.51 3.09
C GLU A 106 -30.82 -12.66 3.27
N LEU A 107 -30.03 -12.93 4.32
CA LEU A 107 -28.74 -12.26 4.54
C LEU A 107 -27.78 -12.53 3.38
N PHE A 108 -27.75 -13.78 2.88
CA PHE A 108 -26.92 -14.14 1.75
C PHE A 108 -27.36 -13.41 0.46
N GLN A 109 -28.66 -13.42 0.16
CA GLN A 109 -29.21 -12.72 -1.00
C GLN A 109 -28.99 -11.20 -0.93
N SER A 110 -29.13 -10.60 0.25
CA SER A 110 -28.88 -9.17 0.45
C SER A 110 -27.43 -8.82 0.16
N LYS A 111 -26.47 -9.62 0.67
CA LYS A 111 -25.03 -9.44 0.38
C LYS A 111 -24.71 -9.63 -1.09
N LEU A 112 -25.35 -10.59 -1.76
CA LEU A 112 -25.18 -10.79 -3.20
C LEU A 112 -25.65 -9.57 -3.97
N ARG A 113 -26.83 -9.03 -3.63
CA ARG A 113 -27.40 -7.84 -4.27
C ARG A 113 -26.55 -6.60 -4.03
N GLU A 114 -26.05 -6.40 -2.80
CA GLU A 114 -25.13 -5.32 -2.45
C GLU A 114 -23.82 -5.39 -3.25
N ALA A 115 -23.27 -6.60 -3.42
CA ALA A 115 -22.08 -6.80 -4.24
C ALA A 115 -22.34 -6.55 -5.73
N GLU A 116 -23.54 -6.89 -6.24
CA GLU A 116 -23.94 -6.58 -7.62
C GLU A 116 -24.08 -5.09 -7.86
N THR A 117 -24.72 -4.35 -6.96
CA THR A 117 -24.82 -2.89 -7.09
C THR A 117 -23.46 -2.21 -6.99
N ALA A 118 -22.59 -2.66 -6.09
CA ALA A 118 -21.22 -2.16 -5.98
C ALA A 118 -20.41 -2.40 -7.28
N ALA A 119 -20.54 -3.57 -7.90
CA ALA A 119 -19.88 -3.87 -9.17
C ALA A 119 -20.39 -2.98 -10.31
N VAL A 120 -21.70 -2.75 -10.40
CA VAL A 120 -22.31 -1.88 -11.43
C VAL A 120 -21.91 -0.41 -11.23
N HIS A 121 -21.93 0.09 -9.99
CA HIS A 121 -21.50 1.46 -9.69
C HIS A 121 -20.06 1.71 -10.17
N LYS A 122 -19.15 0.77 -9.91
CA LYS A 122 -17.76 0.86 -10.36
C LYS A 122 -17.60 0.82 -11.89
N GLU A 123 -18.41 0.03 -12.61
CA GLU A 123 -18.38 0.04 -14.07
C GLU A 123 -18.79 1.41 -14.62
N ASN A 124 -19.82 2.01 -14.03
CA ASN A 124 -20.27 3.36 -14.39
C ASN A 124 -19.20 4.41 -14.06
N ASP A 125 -18.57 4.35 -12.88
CA ASP A 125 -17.48 5.27 -12.52
C ASP A 125 -16.29 5.16 -13.48
N ARG A 126 -15.90 3.93 -13.86
CA ARG A 126 -14.87 3.70 -14.87
C ARG A 126 -15.26 4.28 -16.23
N ARG A 127 -16.52 4.10 -16.63
CA ARG A 127 -17.05 4.58 -17.92
C ARG A 127 -17.16 6.10 -17.96
N ASP A 128 -17.56 6.74 -16.87
CA ASP A 128 -17.67 8.19 -16.79
C ASP A 128 -16.30 8.86 -16.71
N TRP A 129 -15.33 8.27 -16.00
CA TRP A 129 -13.94 8.75 -16.06
C TRP A 129 -13.35 8.68 -17.48
N GLN A 130 -13.63 7.60 -18.22
CA GLN A 130 -13.24 7.47 -19.63
C GLN A 130 -13.88 8.55 -20.52
N LYS A 131 -15.17 8.86 -20.32
CA LYS A 131 -15.84 9.95 -21.04
C LYS A 131 -15.22 11.31 -20.75
N CYS A 132 -14.92 11.61 -19.48
CA CYS A 132 -14.25 12.85 -19.09
C CYS A 132 -12.89 12.99 -19.79
N LYS A 133 -12.07 11.94 -19.79
CA LYS A 133 -10.76 11.94 -20.48
C LYS A 133 -10.88 12.19 -21.98
N TYR A 134 -11.88 11.58 -22.62
CA TYR A 134 -12.14 11.79 -24.05
C TYR A 134 -12.61 13.22 -24.36
N SER A 135 -13.47 13.81 -23.52
CA SER A 135 -13.92 15.20 -23.68
C SER A 135 -12.81 16.22 -23.41
N GLU A 136 -11.96 15.98 -22.41
CA GLU A 136 -10.80 16.83 -22.09
C GLU A 136 -9.84 16.87 -23.29
N SER A 137 -9.50 15.68 -23.82
CA SER A 137 -8.60 15.57 -24.98
C SER A 137 -9.15 16.23 -26.24
N LYS A 138 -10.48 16.29 -26.43
CA LYS A 138 -11.09 17.03 -27.53
C LYS A 138 -11.07 18.55 -27.33
N ARG A 139 -11.18 19.01 -26.08
CA ARG A 139 -11.09 20.45 -25.76
C ARG A 139 -9.67 20.96 -25.97
N THR A 140 -8.68 20.27 -25.41
CA THR A 140 -7.27 20.65 -25.60
C THR A 140 -6.87 20.63 -27.08
N SER A 141 -7.30 19.64 -27.85
CA SER A 141 -7.04 19.58 -29.29
C SER A 141 -7.71 20.69 -30.10
N ARG A 142 -8.84 21.25 -29.64
CA ARG A 142 -9.46 22.42 -30.29
C ARG A 142 -8.71 23.69 -29.93
N ASP A 143 -8.39 23.88 -28.65
CA ASP A 143 -7.67 25.06 -28.17
C ASP A 143 -6.26 25.17 -28.78
N ASP A 144 -5.57 24.04 -28.96
CA ASP A 144 -4.26 23.99 -29.63
C ASP A 144 -4.36 24.36 -31.11
N LYS A 145 -5.48 24.01 -31.77
CA LYS A 145 -5.71 24.32 -33.18
C LYS A 145 -6.05 25.80 -33.37
N GLU A 146 -6.88 26.37 -32.50
CA GLU A 146 -7.20 27.82 -32.50
C GLU A 146 -5.94 28.67 -32.25
N LYS A 147 -5.09 28.28 -31.28
CA LYS A 147 -3.81 28.97 -31.04
C LYS A 147 -2.86 28.92 -32.23
N GLN A 148 -2.84 27.83 -33.00
CA GLN A 148 -2.01 27.75 -34.21
C GLN A 148 -2.57 28.66 -35.31
N GLU A 149 -3.89 28.77 -35.45
CA GLU A 149 -4.53 29.66 -36.42
C GLU A 149 -4.33 31.14 -36.09
N GLU A 150 -4.45 31.55 -34.81
CA GLU A 150 -4.13 32.91 -34.35
C GLU A 150 -2.66 33.30 -34.60
N ASN A 151 -1.73 32.39 -34.32
CA ASN A 151 -0.30 32.60 -34.59
C ASN A 151 0.01 32.72 -36.09
N ASN A 152 -0.71 31.99 -36.94
CA ASN A 152 -0.56 32.07 -38.39
C ASN A 152 -1.11 33.39 -38.95
N LEU A 153 -2.25 33.88 -38.44
CA LEU A 153 -2.82 35.18 -38.79
C LEU A 153 -1.91 36.34 -38.37
N GLY A 154 -1.33 36.28 -37.16
CA GLY A 154 -0.36 37.28 -36.68
C GLY A 154 0.91 37.35 -37.54
N ARG A 155 1.41 36.20 -38.02
CA ARG A 155 2.53 36.14 -38.97
C ARG A 155 2.19 36.69 -40.35
N PHE A 156 0.95 36.52 -40.80
CA PHE A 156 0.49 37.05 -42.09
C PHE A 156 0.38 38.58 -42.07
N SER A 157 -0.21 39.14 -41.02
CA SER A 157 -0.32 40.58 -40.80
C SER A 157 1.05 41.27 -40.74
N HIS A 158 2.03 40.66 -40.06
CA HIS A 158 3.38 41.24 -39.98
C HIS A 158 4.12 41.25 -41.34
N LYS A 159 3.89 40.24 -42.18
CA LYS A 159 4.45 40.19 -43.54
C LYS A 159 3.84 41.23 -44.47
N GLU A 160 2.55 41.52 -44.34
CA GLU A 160 1.87 42.55 -45.12
C GLU A 160 2.37 43.96 -44.76
N GLN A 161 2.52 44.25 -43.46
CA GLN A 161 3.08 45.53 -42.98
C GLN A 161 4.52 45.76 -43.47
N LEU A 162 5.33 44.70 -43.57
CA LEU A 162 6.68 44.80 -44.13
C LEU A 162 6.64 45.06 -45.65
N LYS A 163 5.76 44.39 -46.41
CA LYS A 163 5.59 44.65 -47.84
C LYS A 163 5.16 46.08 -48.14
N GLU A 164 4.26 46.65 -47.34
CA GLU A 164 3.84 48.05 -47.49
C GLU A 164 4.96 49.05 -47.20
N LYS A 165 5.85 48.74 -46.24
CA LYS A 165 7.02 49.59 -45.95
C LYS A 165 8.05 49.63 -47.08
N TYR A 166 8.23 48.53 -47.82
CA TYR A 166 9.22 48.44 -48.90
C TYR A 166 8.69 48.83 -50.29
N ASN A 167 7.37 48.95 -50.47
CA ASN A 167 6.75 49.38 -51.73
C ASN A 167 6.49 50.90 -51.81
N LYS A 168 6.97 51.68 -50.83
CA LYS A 168 6.82 53.14 -50.80
C LYS A 168 8.14 53.80 -51.21
N VAL A 169 8.46 53.70 -52.49
CA VAL A 169 9.47 54.48 -53.23
C VAL A 169 8.78 54.94 -54.51
#